data_AF-A0AB39SLB0-F1
#
_entry.id   AF-A0AB39SLB0-F1
#
_cell.length_a   1.000
_cell.length_b   1.000
_cell.length_c   1.000
_cell.angle_alpha   90.00
_cell.angle_beta   90.00
_cell.angle_gamma   90.00
#
_symmetry.space_group_name_H-M   'P 1'
#
loop_
_entity.id
_entity.type
_entity.pdbx_description
1 polymer ?
#
loop_
_entity_poly.entity_id
_entity_poly.type
_entity_poly.pdbx_seq_one_letter_code
_entity_poly.pdbx_strand_id
1 'polypeptide(L)'
;MRPTPHRALAAGALALVASAGVLLPVTPAAAAPTAAPLAAACTPAQVVTNGGFESGTSPWTQSSTSVITNRTGQSAHGGSSFAWLDGVGSTHTDTLSQSVTIPSGCSSATLTFWLHIDTTETTSSTAYDKLTAKIGSTTLATYSNLNKATGYVQKSFDVSSFAGQTVSVAFTGTEDSSLQTSFVLDDIALNTSGDTTPPADSTRTPATPSYTVSLSSNTSGTVWTGHESVTFTNASSTALSEVYLRLWDNYHGTCSAMPIAVSNVTGGTAGALSVGCTAQQIALPTPLAQGQSATIGFDLGITVPSGADRFGYDGAFSMIGNALPVLAVKDGSGWHLDPYTNNGESFYSLAADFKVTLDHPTTLLVPATGASVDTPGSSGRTVTTATASKVRDFAWAAGPFTKISGTSTAGTPINIYSVSGISSSDAQSMLTTAKTAVDAHAGRFGAYPYGELDAVIDNNYWFGGMEYPGFVLDLVSTTALTHEIGHQWFYGIVGDDEYNSPWLDEAFTDYATDLALNKTGTSCWNSVSWASTAEKITNSMAYWDAHSSRYSTVVYGYGKCALHDLRRVLGDTVMAKLLKDYATSHWYGVSTTAEFKAAAQAATTTDLTSFWTTHRIEG
;
A
#
# COMPACT_ATOMS: atom_id res chain seq x y z
N MET A 1 12.50 -45.61 -61.38
CA MET A 1 11.47 -46.51 -60.80
C MET A 1 11.80 -46.72 -59.34
N ARG A 2 10.88 -46.38 -58.43
CA ARG A 2 10.93 -46.82 -57.01
C ARG A 2 10.63 -48.34 -56.95
N PRO A 3 10.98 -49.04 -55.86
CA PRO A 3 10.02 -49.15 -54.75
C PRO A 3 10.64 -49.02 -53.34
N THR A 4 9.80 -48.47 -52.45
CA THR A 4 9.88 -48.47 -50.98
C THR A 4 9.74 -49.87 -50.37
N PRO A 5 10.28 -50.11 -49.16
CA PRO A 5 9.83 -51.20 -48.30
C PRO A 5 9.10 -50.71 -47.03
N HIS A 6 8.15 -51.55 -46.61
CA HIS A 6 7.27 -51.42 -45.45
C HIS A 6 7.97 -51.75 -44.12
N ARG A 7 7.52 -51.10 -43.04
CA ARG A 7 7.76 -51.47 -41.64
C ARG A 7 6.64 -52.38 -41.13
N ALA A 8 7.01 -53.38 -40.31
CA ALA A 8 6.10 -54.11 -39.43
C ALA A 8 6.71 -54.26 -38.03
N LEU A 9 5.81 -54.27 -37.03
CA LEU A 9 6.04 -54.25 -35.59
C LEU A 9 6.55 -55.59 -35.02
N ALA A 10 7.21 -55.58 -33.86
CA ALA A 10 6.88 -56.45 -32.72
C ALA A 10 7.70 -56.10 -31.45
N ALA A 11 7.06 -56.33 -30.31
CA ALA A 11 7.50 -56.10 -28.95
C ALA A 11 8.66 -57.01 -28.49
N GLY A 12 9.41 -56.56 -27.47
CA GLY A 12 10.40 -57.36 -26.74
C GLY A 12 10.56 -56.86 -25.31
N ALA A 13 10.37 -57.77 -24.36
CA ALA A 13 10.31 -57.53 -22.92
C ALA A 13 11.70 -57.50 -22.23
N LEU A 14 11.69 -56.83 -21.08
CA LEU A 14 12.57 -56.87 -19.90
C LEU A 14 13.96 -57.53 -19.97
N ALA A 15 14.96 -56.74 -19.55
CA ALA A 15 16.07 -57.22 -18.73
C ALA A 15 16.35 -56.21 -17.60
N LEU A 16 16.17 -56.65 -16.35
CA LEU A 16 16.60 -55.94 -15.15
C LEU A 16 18.13 -55.99 -15.06
N VAL A 17 18.77 -54.84 -14.91
CA VAL A 17 20.17 -54.73 -14.47
C VAL A 17 20.20 -53.91 -13.19
N ALA A 18 20.56 -54.56 -12.08
CA ALA A 18 20.80 -53.93 -10.80
C ALA A 18 22.05 -53.03 -10.88
N SER A 19 21.90 -51.75 -10.55
CA SER A 19 23.01 -50.82 -10.38
C SER A 19 23.13 -50.45 -8.91
N ALA A 20 24.31 -50.69 -8.36
CA ALA A 20 24.68 -50.45 -6.96
C ALA A 20 24.56 -48.97 -6.59
N GLY A 21 23.97 -48.70 -5.42
CA GLY A 21 23.80 -47.37 -4.86
C GLY A 21 25.14 -46.73 -4.49
N VAL A 22 25.40 -45.57 -5.07
CA VAL A 22 26.40 -44.61 -4.58
C VAL A 22 25.71 -43.75 -3.51
N LEU A 23 26.09 -43.95 -2.26
CA LEU A 23 25.70 -43.08 -1.14
C LEU A 23 26.47 -41.76 -1.27
N LEU A 24 25.75 -40.68 -1.60
CA LEU A 24 26.24 -39.31 -1.43
C LEU A 24 26.05 -38.89 0.04
N PRO A 25 27.00 -38.13 0.62
CA PRO A 25 26.87 -37.67 1.99
C PRO A 25 25.73 -36.66 2.11
N VAL A 26 24.77 -36.96 2.98
CA VAL A 26 23.72 -36.03 3.41
C VAL A 26 24.39 -34.94 4.23
N THR A 27 24.46 -33.73 3.68
CA THR A 27 24.71 -32.52 4.47
C THR A 27 23.54 -32.36 5.46
N PRO A 28 23.78 -32.13 6.76
CA PRO A 28 22.69 -31.87 7.69
C PRO A 28 21.92 -30.65 7.20
N ALA A 29 20.59 -30.75 7.17
CA ALA A 29 19.72 -29.60 6.98
C ALA A 29 20.12 -28.54 8.02
N ALA A 30 20.39 -27.32 7.55
CA ALA A 30 20.56 -26.18 8.43
C ALA A 30 19.33 -26.10 9.33
N ALA A 31 19.57 -26.03 10.64
CA ALA A 31 18.51 -25.87 11.62
C ALA A 31 17.62 -24.69 11.23
N ALA A 32 16.29 -24.91 11.24
CA ALA A 32 15.32 -23.84 11.10
C ALA A 32 15.67 -22.71 12.09
N PRO A 33 15.56 -21.43 11.68
CA PRO A 33 15.77 -20.34 12.61
C PRO A 33 14.79 -20.53 13.78
N THR A 34 15.34 -20.60 14.98
CA THR A 34 14.55 -20.54 16.21
C THR A 34 13.66 -19.30 16.14
N ALA A 35 12.35 -19.51 16.25
CA ALA A 35 11.37 -18.44 16.28
C ALA A 35 11.86 -17.33 17.24
N ALA A 36 11.87 -16.09 16.74
CA ALA A 36 12.07 -14.94 17.59
C ALA A 36 11.06 -14.99 18.75
N PRO A 37 11.42 -14.52 19.96
CA PRO A 37 10.47 -14.45 21.06
C PRO A 37 9.23 -13.70 20.59
N LEU A 38 8.04 -14.25 20.86
CA LEU A 38 6.75 -13.58 20.65
C LEU A 38 6.87 -12.12 21.15
N ALA A 39 6.52 -11.15 20.29
CA ALA A 39 6.41 -9.76 20.72
C ALA A 39 5.52 -9.72 21.97
N ALA A 40 6.06 -9.19 23.07
CA ALA A 40 5.30 -9.13 24.31
C ALA A 40 4.04 -8.28 24.08
N ALA A 41 2.87 -8.81 24.45
CA ALA A 41 1.61 -8.08 24.37
C ALA A 41 1.71 -6.79 25.19
N CYS A 42 1.20 -5.67 24.64
CA CYS A 42 1.08 -4.45 25.43
C CYS A 42 0.25 -4.75 26.68
N THR A 43 0.76 -4.38 27.85
CA THR A 43 -0.05 -4.25 29.05
C THR A 43 -0.32 -2.75 29.19
N PRO A 44 -1.55 -2.27 28.91
CA PRO A 44 -1.87 -0.87 29.13
C PRO A 44 -1.59 -0.51 30.59
N ALA A 45 -0.81 0.56 30.79
CA ALA A 45 -0.34 0.94 32.10
C ALA A 45 -0.07 2.44 32.16
N GLN A 46 -0.21 3.01 33.35
CA GLN A 46 0.49 4.24 33.69
C GLN A 46 1.84 3.81 34.31
N VAL A 47 2.97 4.18 33.71
CA VAL A 47 4.31 3.68 34.10
C VAL A 47 5.14 4.65 34.94
N VAL A 48 4.67 5.88 35.17
CA VAL A 48 5.27 6.86 36.09
C VAL A 48 4.68 6.65 37.48
N THR A 49 5.47 6.09 38.38
CA THR A 49 5.02 5.90 39.75
C THR A 49 5.18 7.19 40.58
N ASN A 50 4.30 7.42 41.55
CA ASN A 50 4.30 8.60 42.40
C ASN A 50 4.32 9.93 41.59
N GLY A 51 3.55 10.00 40.51
CA GLY A 51 3.50 11.16 39.61
C GLY A 51 2.90 12.44 40.21
N GLY A 52 2.01 12.31 41.19
CA GLY A 52 1.49 13.42 42.00
C GLY A 52 2.22 13.60 43.34
N PHE A 53 3.37 12.94 43.53
CA PHE A 53 4.30 13.17 44.65
C PHE A 53 3.79 12.92 46.09
N GLU A 54 2.55 12.43 46.27
CA GLU A 54 1.95 12.16 47.58
C GLU A 54 2.64 11.03 48.38
N SER A 55 3.49 10.23 47.74
CA SER A 55 4.27 9.16 48.41
C SER A 55 5.70 9.59 48.76
N GLY A 56 5.94 10.90 48.88
CA GLY A 56 7.25 11.47 49.17
C GLY A 56 8.15 11.45 47.95
N THR A 57 9.45 11.22 48.15
CA THR A 57 10.46 11.42 47.10
C THR A 57 10.70 10.18 46.23
N SER A 58 10.53 8.97 46.76
CA SER A 58 10.76 7.74 45.99
C SER A 58 9.62 7.50 44.99
N PRO A 59 9.89 7.04 43.75
CA PRO A 59 11.19 6.68 43.17
C PRO A 59 11.82 7.77 42.31
N TRP A 60 11.47 9.04 42.55
CA TRP A 60 12.10 10.17 41.89
C TRP A 60 13.50 10.44 42.44
N THR A 61 14.42 10.76 41.54
CA THR A 61 15.73 11.34 41.86
C THR A 61 15.65 12.85 41.70
N GLN A 62 16.02 13.58 42.73
CA GLN A 62 15.98 15.04 42.76
C GLN A 62 17.36 15.62 43.13
N SER A 63 17.70 16.80 42.60
CA SER A 63 18.94 17.54 42.88
C SER A 63 19.06 17.96 44.35
N SER A 64 17.95 18.39 44.93
CA SER A 64 17.86 18.88 46.30
C SER A 64 16.67 18.23 47.01
N THR A 65 16.74 18.12 48.34
CA THR A 65 15.66 17.50 49.13
C THR A 65 14.39 18.35 49.20
N SER A 66 14.40 19.54 48.61
CA SER A 66 13.29 20.49 48.60
C SER A 66 12.51 20.54 47.29
N VAL A 67 12.91 19.79 46.25
CA VAL A 67 12.19 19.80 44.96
C VAL A 67 10.79 19.22 45.15
N ILE A 68 10.68 17.97 45.61
CA ILE A 68 9.38 17.40 45.98
C ILE A 68 9.00 17.93 47.36
N THR A 69 7.91 18.69 47.44
CA THR A 69 7.55 19.47 48.63
C THR A 69 6.05 19.71 48.74
N ASN A 70 5.61 20.11 49.93
CA ASN A 70 4.28 20.69 50.20
C ASN A 70 4.38 22.07 50.88
N ARG A 71 5.48 22.80 50.60
CA ARG A 71 5.79 24.07 51.26
C ARG A 71 4.85 25.18 50.78
N THR A 72 4.53 26.12 51.67
CA THR A 72 3.69 27.27 51.34
C THR A 72 4.35 28.17 50.30
N GLY A 73 3.56 28.75 49.40
CA GLY A 73 4.02 29.68 48.34
C GLY A 73 3.63 29.23 46.93
N GLN A 74 3.46 27.91 46.74
CA GLN A 74 2.86 27.31 45.56
C GLN A 74 1.78 26.32 46.00
N SER A 75 0.89 25.94 45.10
CA SER A 75 -0.18 24.98 45.37
C SER A 75 -0.02 23.76 44.47
N ALA A 76 -0.37 22.57 44.99
CA ALA A 76 -0.52 21.37 44.17
C ALA A 76 -1.67 21.55 43.16
N HIS A 77 -1.55 20.94 41.99
CA HIS A 77 -2.68 20.78 41.07
C HIS A 77 -3.66 19.74 41.62
N GLY A 78 -3.14 18.60 42.09
CA GLY A 78 -3.88 17.53 42.75
C GLY A 78 -3.25 17.16 44.09
N GLY A 79 -4.04 16.77 45.09
CA GLY A 79 -3.48 16.35 46.38
C GLY A 79 -2.88 17.49 47.20
N SER A 80 -1.71 17.25 47.80
CA SER A 80 -1.05 18.12 48.78
C SER A 80 0.44 18.38 48.50
N SER A 81 1.06 17.58 47.63
CA SER A 81 2.48 17.61 47.30
C SER A 81 2.68 17.89 45.81
N PHE A 82 3.82 18.46 45.45
CA PHE A 82 4.17 18.78 44.07
C PHE A 82 5.70 18.86 43.94
N ALA A 83 6.22 18.90 42.72
CA ALA A 83 7.62 19.20 42.47
C ALA A 83 7.81 20.68 42.14
N TRP A 84 8.63 21.38 42.91
CA TRP A 84 8.97 22.78 42.71
C TRP A 84 10.46 22.89 42.42
N LEU A 85 10.78 23.15 41.15
CA LEU A 85 12.14 23.41 40.69
C LEU A 85 12.38 24.92 40.69
N ASP A 86 13.55 25.32 41.19
CA ASP A 86 14.02 26.70 41.25
C ASP A 86 13.14 27.61 42.17
N GLY A 87 12.91 28.87 41.78
CA GLY A 87 12.20 29.87 42.58
C GLY A 87 13.06 30.55 43.65
N VAL A 88 14.39 30.57 43.47
CA VAL A 88 15.35 31.09 44.44
C VAL A 88 15.69 32.57 44.16
N GLY A 89 15.69 32.96 42.89
CA GLY A 89 16.06 34.32 42.46
C GLY A 89 17.56 34.59 42.47
N SER A 90 18.36 33.54 42.28
CA SER A 90 19.82 33.55 42.10
C SER A 90 20.24 32.30 41.33
N THR A 91 21.48 32.25 40.81
CA THR A 91 21.91 31.16 39.93
C THR A 91 21.72 29.81 40.60
N HIS A 92 20.80 29.02 40.06
CA HIS A 92 20.38 27.75 40.65
C HIS A 92 19.97 26.78 39.54
N THR A 93 20.02 25.49 39.84
CA THR A 93 19.61 24.44 38.90
C THR A 93 19.04 23.29 39.71
N ASP A 94 17.73 23.06 39.56
CA ASP A 94 17.11 21.85 40.06
C ASP A 94 16.88 20.81 38.97
N THR A 95 16.96 19.53 39.36
CA THR A 95 16.66 18.40 38.49
C THR A 95 15.70 17.46 39.17
N LEU A 96 14.79 16.88 38.39
CA LEU A 96 13.88 15.83 38.82
C LEU A 96 13.82 14.75 37.75
N SER A 97 14.00 13.49 38.10
CA SER A 97 13.93 12.40 37.12
C SER A 97 13.43 11.08 37.69
N GLN A 98 12.81 10.27 36.85
CA GLN A 98 12.44 8.89 37.16
C GLN A 98 12.79 8.01 35.96
N SER A 99 13.36 6.83 36.22
CA SER A 99 13.53 5.81 35.19
C SER A 99 12.22 5.04 35.04
N VAL A 100 11.67 5.00 33.82
CA VAL A 100 10.42 4.30 33.50
C VAL A 100 10.67 3.31 32.38
N THR A 101 10.00 2.16 32.44
CA THR A 101 10.02 1.18 31.35
C THR A 101 8.72 1.27 30.59
N ILE A 102 8.80 1.64 29.31
CA ILE A 102 7.64 1.65 28.42
C ILE A 102 7.52 0.22 27.87
N PRO A 103 6.43 -0.53 28.14
CA PRO A 103 6.30 -1.90 27.69
C PRO A 103 6.49 -2.02 26.19
N SER A 104 7.22 -3.03 25.75
CA SER A 104 7.27 -3.41 24.34
C SER A 104 5.86 -3.83 23.89
N GLY A 105 5.49 -3.50 22.64
CA GLY A 105 4.22 -3.93 22.04
C GLY A 105 3.06 -2.94 22.20
N CYS A 106 3.22 -1.82 22.91
CA CYS A 106 2.21 -0.76 22.97
C CYS A 106 2.26 0.12 21.70
N SER A 107 1.11 0.32 21.05
CA SER A 107 0.96 1.15 19.85
C SER A 107 0.90 2.64 20.17
N SER A 108 0.59 2.99 21.43
CA SER A 108 0.68 4.37 21.90
C SER A 108 1.33 4.47 23.30
N ALA A 109 2.10 5.53 23.49
CA ALA A 109 2.61 5.95 24.79
C ALA A 109 2.59 7.48 24.86
N THR A 110 1.89 8.03 25.85
CA THR A 110 1.70 9.48 26.00
C THR A 110 2.19 9.94 27.36
N LEU A 111 3.17 10.84 27.38
CA LEU A 111 3.63 11.54 28.59
C LEU A 111 2.82 12.81 28.78
N THR A 112 2.20 12.97 29.95
CA THR A 112 1.53 14.19 30.39
C THR A 112 2.06 14.68 31.72
N PHE A 113 2.03 15.99 31.95
CA PHE A 113 2.26 16.60 33.26
C PHE A 113 1.58 17.96 33.33
N TRP A 114 1.23 18.40 34.54
CA TRP A 114 0.72 19.74 34.77
C TRP A 114 1.87 20.66 35.15
N LEU A 115 1.95 21.82 34.51
CA LEU A 115 3.00 22.80 34.76
C LEU A 115 2.38 24.16 35.13
N HIS A 116 2.74 24.69 36.29
CA HIS A 116 2.53 26.08 36.67
C HIS A 116 3.88 26.81 36.68
N ILE A 117 3.90 28.01 36.12
CA ILE A 117 5.09 28.87 36.07
C ILE A 117 4.71 30.19 36.72
N ASP A 118 5.41 30.54 37.79
CA ASP A 118 5.35 31.88 38.39
C ASP A 118 6.72 32.53 38.32
N THR A 119 6.75 33.81 37.99
CA THR A 119 7.99 34.57 37.87
C THR A 119 7.83 36.00 38.33
N THR A 120 8.91 36.53 38.92
CA THR A 120 9.10 37.96 39.20
C THR A 120 9.77 38.71 38.06
N GLU A 121 10.20 37.99 37.01
CA GLU A 121 10.67 38.61 35.79
C GLU A 121 9.57 39.47 35.15
N THR A 122 9.97 40.64 34.66
CA THR A 122 9.03 41.61 34.03
C THR A 122 9.20 41.70 32.52
N THR A 123 10.19 40.99 31.97
CA THR A 123 10.42 40.93 30.53
C THR A 123 9.32 40.14 29.82
N SER A 124 8.99 40.56 28.61
CA SER A 124 8.09 39.84 27.70
C SER A 124 8.81 39.17 26.54
N SER A 125 10.13 39.31 26.43
CA SER A 125 10.90 38.87 25.26
C SER A 125 12.13 38.03 25.58
N THR A 126 12.62 38.04 26.81
CA THR A 126 13.87 37.34 27.18
C THR A 126 13.57 36.15 28.07
N ALA A 127 14.00 34.96 27.63
CA ALA A 127 13.90 33.71 28.38
C ALA A 127 15.16 33.52 29.24
N TYR A 128 15.15 34.10 30.44
CA TYR A 128 16.25 34.04 31.40
C TYR A 128 16.31 32.65 32.04
N ASP A 129 15.22 32.28 32.72
CA ASP A 129 15.11 31.00 33.42
C ASP A 129 14.41 29.98 32.55
N LYS A 130 14.82 28.71 32.64
CA LYS A 130 14.31 27.66 31.74
C LYS A 130 14.01 26.35 32.47
N LEU A 131 12.93 25.72 32.07
CA LEU A 131 12.61 24.32 32.39
C LEU A 131 12.70 23.49 31.11
N THR A 132 13.58 22.50 31.08
CA THR A 132 13.67 21.53 29.99
C THR A 132 13.08 20.19 30.42
N ALA A 133 12.10 19.69 29.67
CA ALA A 133 11.53 18.35 29.82
C ALA A 133 12.15 17.39 28.79
N LYS A 134 12.60 16.22 29.23
CA LYS A 134 13.30 15.21 28.41
C LYS A 134 12.74 13.80 28.65
N ILE A 135 12.90 12.96 27.63
CA ILE A 135 12.81 11.51 27.75
C ILE A 135 14.05 10.87 27.11
N GLY A 136 14.82 10.12 27.89
CA GLY A 136 16.16 9.69 27.49
C GLY A 136 17.06 10.89 27.16
N SER A 137 17.62 10.92 25.95
CA SER A 137 18.40 12.07 25.44
C SER A 137 17.56 13.11 24.68
N THR A 138 16.28 12.82 24.41
CA THR A 138 15.41 13.65 23.58
C THR A 138 14.75 14.75 24.41
N THR A 139 14.90 16.01 23.97
CA THR A 139 14.18 17.16 24.53
C THR A 139 12.76 17.20 23.97
N LEU A 140 11.76 17.11 24.85
CA LEU A 140 10.34 17.19 24.49
C LEU A 140 9.88 18.64 24.39
N ALA A 141 10.28 19.48 25.34
CA ALA A 141 10.00 20.91 25.35
C ALA A 141 10.98 21.68 26.24
N THR A 142 11.07 22.99 25.99
CA THR A 142 11.68 23.95 26.92
C THR A 142 10.69 25.08 27.19
N TYR A 143 10.44 25.34 28.47
CA TYR A 143 9.64 26.45 28.97
C TYR A 143 10.54 27.46 29.67
N SER A 144 10.02 28.65 29.92
CA SER A 144 10.76 29.74 30.56
C SER A 144 9.84 30.66 31.35
N ASN A 145 10.42 31.67 32.00
CA ASN A 145 9.72 32.80 32.60
C ASN A 145 8.68 33.45 31.63
N LEU A 146 8.90 33.41 30.32
CA LEU A 146 7.95 33.91 29.30
C LEU A 146 6.67 33.09 29.17
N ASN A 147 6.64 31.88 29.74
CA ASN A 147 5.50 30.97 29.68
C ASN A 147 4.61 31.05 30.94
N LYS A 148 4.75 32.11 31.76
CA LYS A 148 3.88 32.38 32.91
C LYS A 148 2.40 32.33 32.52
N ALA A 149 1.61 31.60 33.29
CA ALA A 149 0.17 31.50 33.11
C ALA A 149 -0.56 31.50 34.48
N THR A 150 -1.83 31.88 34.48
CA THR A 150 -2.67 31.76 35.67
C THR A 150 -2.94 30.27 35.96
N GLY A 151 -2.30 29.74 37.00
CA GLY A 151 -2.46 28.34 37.40
C GLY A 151 -1.73 27.33 36.50
N TYR A 152 -2.12 26.06 36.61
CA TYR A 152 -1.50 24.95 35.89
C TYR A 152 -2.03 24.81 34.46
N VAL A 153 -1.15 24.38 33.56
CA VAL A 153 -1.49 23.97 32.19
C VAL A 153 -0.93 22.58 31.92
N GLN A 154 -1.79 21.66 31.47
CA GLN A 154 -1.35 20.31 31.10
C GLN A 154 -0.51 20.35 29.81
N LYS A 155 0.58 19.60 29.81
CA LYS A 155 1.43 19.33 28.65
C LYS A 155 1.28 17.86 28.30
N SER A 156 1.34 17.54 27.00
CA SER A 156 1.14 16.19 26.47
C SER A 156 2.09 15.95 25.31
N PHE A 157 2.74 14.80 25.29
CA PHE A 157 3.72 14.40 24.29
C PHE A 157 3.54 12.93 23.92
N ASP A 158 3.52 12.65 22.62
CA ASP A 158 3.66 11.30 22.11
C ASP A 158 5.11 10.84 22.26
N VAL A 159 5.30 9.74 22.97
CA VAL A 159 6.59 9.10 23.24
C VAL A 159 6.59 7.62 22.82
N SER A 160 5.69 7.24 21.90
CA SER A 160 5.50 5.86 21.43
C SER A 160 6.77 5.27 20.80
N SER A 161 7.66 6.11 20.24
CA SER A 161 8.96 5.69 19.70
C SER A 161 9.92 5.08 20.73
N PHE A 162 9.64 5.25 22.02
CA PHE A 162 10.41 4.65 23.13
C PHE A 162 9.80 3.35 23.66
N ALA A 163 8.77 2.80 23.01
CA ALA A 163 8.19 1.50 23.37
C ALA A 163 9.25 0.39 23.41
N GLY A 164 9.23 -0.43 24.45
CA GLY A 164 10.22 -1.48 24.70
C GLY A 164 11.53 -1.01 25.35
N GLN A 165 11.67 0.28 25.66
CA GLN A 165 12.88 0.83 26.27
C GLN A 165 12.63 1.25 27.73
N THR A 166 13.70 1.14 28.53
CA THR A 166 13.78 1.82 29.83
C THR A 166 14.46 3.17 29.63
N VAL A 167 13.72 4.26 29.86
CA VAL A 167 14.14 5.63 29.60
C VAL A 167 13.93 6.50 30.83
N SER A 168 14.77 7.53 30.98
CA SER A 168 14.60 8.52 32.04
C SER A 168 13.66 9.62 31.58
N VAL A 169 12.54 9.82 32.29
CA VAL A 169 11.76 11.05 32.20
C VAL A 169 12.41 12.06 33.14
N ALA A 170 12.87 13.19 32.60
CA ALA A 170 13.68 14.15 33.34
C ALA A 170 13.24 15.59 33.09
N PHE A 171 13.30 16.38 34.15
CA PHE A 171 13.04 17.82 34.17
C PHE A 171 14.26 18.52 34.75
N THR A 172 14.69 19.60 34.11
CA THR A 172 15.81 20.44 34.58
C THR A 172 15.39 21.88 34.55
N GLY A 173 15.28 22.49 35.73
CA GLY A 173 15.11 23.90 35.94
C GLY A 173 16.47 24.60 36.00
N THR A 174 16.58 25.82 35.52
CA THR A 174 17.78 26.65 35.64
C THR A 174 17.36 28.09 35.77
N GLU A 175 17.78 28.72 36.87
CA GLU A 175 17.68 30.15 37.13
C GLU A 175 18.99 30.87 36.79
N ASP A 176 18.88 32.10 36.31
CA ASP A 176 20.02 32.99 36.13
C ASP A 176 20.41 33.71 37.45
N SER A 177 21.25 34.74 37.39
CA SER A 177 21.79 35.41 38.59
C SER A 177 20.79 36.26 39.40
N SER A 178 19.56 36.52 38.92
CA SER A 178 18.61 37.42 39.60
C SER A 178 17.15 37.15 39.24
N LEU A 179 16.22 37.51 40.14
CA LEU A 179 14.76 37.36 39.99
C LEU A 179 14.33 35.89 39.88
N GLN A 180 13.25 35.53 40.56
CA GLN A 180 12.84 34.13 40.65
C GLN A 180 11.92 33.73 39.50
N THR A 181 12.06 32.49 39.07
CA THR A 181 11.05 31.75 38.30
C THR A 181 10.86 30.38 38.92
N SER A 182 9.66 30.13 39.42
CA SER A 182 9.23 28.85 39.96
C SER A 182 8.63 27.99 38.85
N PHE A 183 9.19 26.80 38.65
CA PHE A 183 8.62 25.77 37.78
C PHE A 183 7.99 24.67 38.63
N VAL A 184 6.66 24.67 38.69
CA VAL A 184 5.89 23.77 39.55
C VAL A 184 5.22 22.68 38.70
N LEU A 185 5.66 21.44 38.90
CA LEU A 185 5.20 20.25 38.20
C LEU A 185 4.31 19.41 39.11
N ASP A 186 3.24 18.87 38.56
CA ASP A 186 2.36 17.95 39.26
C ASP A 186 1.68 16.95 38.32
N ASP A 187 1.13 15.88 38.88
CA ASP A 187 0.34 14.84 38.21
C ASP A 187 1.02 14.30 36.92
N ILE A 188 2.31 13.95 37.04
CA ILE A 188 3.09 13.40 35.92
C ILE A 188 2.60 11.98 35.63
N ALA A 189 2.23 11.72 34.38
CA ALA A 189 1.77 10.41 33.94
C ALA A 189 2.34 10.04 32.58
N LEU A 190 2.74 8.77 32.43
CA LEU A 190 3.06 8.19 31.13
C LEU A 190 2.13 7.01 30.92
N ASN A 191 1.09 7.21 30.13
CA ASN A 191 0.08 6.21 29.85
C ASN A 191 0.46 5.45 28.58
N THR A 192 0.45 4.13 28.64
CA THR A 192 0.68 3.23 27.51
C THR A 192 -0.60 2.51 27.19
N SER A 193 -0.89 2.35 25.91
CA SER A 193 -1.97 1.50 25.42
C SER A 193 -1.56 0.79 24.14
N GLY A 194 -2.20 -0.34 23.91
CA GLY A 194 -2.02 -1.14 22.73
C GLY A 194 -3.11 -2.20 22.75
N ASP A 195 -3.76 -2.39 21.62
CA ASP A 195 -4.68 -3.50 21.48
C ASP A 195 -3.92 -4.80 21.73
N THR A 196 -4.48 -5.70 22.54
CA THR A 196 -3.92 -7.03 22.84
C THR A 196 -4.03 -7.99 21.66
N THR A 197 -4.00 -7.47 20.44
CA THR A 197 -3.80 -8.29 19.25
C THR A 197 -2.38 -8.87 19.34
N PRO A 198 -2.17 -10.18 19.14
CA PRO A 198 -0.85 -10.69 18.73
C PRO A 198 -0.28 -9.73 17.67
N PRO A 199 1.05 -9.52 17.54
CA PRO A 199 1.59 -8.56 16.56
C PRO A 199 0.80 -8.77 15.28
N ALA A 200 -0.01 -7.76 14.94
CA ALA A 200 -1.13 -7.99 14.04
C ALA A 200 -0.52 -8.63 12.82
N ASP A 201 -0.88 -9.89 12.55
CA ASP A 201 -0.14 -10.69 11.60
C ASP A 201 -0.18 -9.94 10.28
N SER A 202 0.92 -9.25 9.98
CA SER A 202 1.01 -8.32 8.87
C SER A 202 1.17 -9.08 7.56
N THR A 203 1.26 -10.41 7.65
CA THR A 203 1.23 -11.30 6.51
C THR A 203 -0.10 -11.13 5.79
N ARG A 204 -0.02 -10.53 4.60
CA ARG A 204 -1.14 -10.41 3.68
C ARG A 204 -1.61 -11.82 3.27
N THR A 205 -2.90 -12.08 3.44
CA THR A 205 -3.56 -13.36 3.18
C THR A 205 -4.99 -13.08 2.67
N PRO A 206 -5.65 -13.95 1.88
CA PRO A 206 -5.16 -15.20 1.30
C PRO A 206 -4.00 -15.01 0.32
N ALA A 207 -2.95 -15.80 0.47
CA ALA A 207 -1.75 -15.72 -0.36
C ALA A 207 -1.81 -16.67 -1.56
N THR A 208 -0.99 -16.34 -2.57
CA THR A 208 -0.84 -17.09 -3.83
C THR A 208 -2.17 -17.50 -4.47
N PRO A 209 -3.11 -16.55 -4.69
CA PRO A 209 -4.34 -16.91 -5.36
C PRO A 209 -4.07 -17.43 -6.78
N SER A 210 -4.81 -18.47 -7.17
CA SER A 210 -4.82 -18.98 -8.55
C SER A 210 -6.25 -19.17 -9.01
N TYR A 211 -6.62 -18.43 -10.06
CA TYR A 211 -7.96 -18.39 -10.63
C TYR A 211 -8.03 -19.25 -11.89
N THR A 212 -9.07 -20.08 -11.98
CA THR A 212 -9.45 -20.80 -13.20
C THR A 212 -10.86 -20.36 -13.58
N VAL A 213 -10.99 -19.80 -14.77
CA VAL A 213 -12.21 -19.14 -15.23
C VAL A 213 -12.58 -19.72 -16.59
N SER A 214 -13.86 -20.04 -16.77
CA SER A 214 -14.42 -20.47 -18.06
C SER A 214 -15.74 -19.77 -18.29
N LEU A 215 -15.79 -18.86 -19.26
CA LEU A 215 -16.97 -18.07 -19.60
C LEU A 215 -17.32 -18.23 -21.08
N SER A 216 -18.61 -18.16 -21.38
CA SER A 216 -19.14 -18.08 -22.75
C SER A 216 -19.98 -16.81 -22.90
N SER A 217 -19.79 -16.08 -23.99
CA SER A 217 -20.48 -14.83 -24.25
C SER A 217 -21.76 -15.01 -25.07
N ASN A 218 -22.68 -14.05 -24.95
CA ASN A 218 -23.72 -13.83 -25.96
C ASN A 218 -23.10 -13.35 -27.31
N THR A 219 -23.95 -13.12 -28.31
CA THR A 219 -23.52 -12.74 -29.67
C THR A 219 -22.83 -11.38 -29.76
N SER A 220 -23.05 -10.49 -28.79
CA SER A 220 -22.48 -9.13 -28.76
C SER A 220 -21.30 -8.97 -27.81
N GLY A 221 -20.94 -10.00 -27.03
CA GLY A 221 -19.89 -9.88 -26.01
C GLY A 221 -20.27 -9.03 -24.80
N THR A 222 -21.57 -8.81 -24.56
CA THR A 222 -22.08 -7.97 -23.46
C THR A 222 -22.62 -8.76 -22.29
N VAL A 223 -22.85 -10.07 -22.46
CA VAL A 223 -23.25 -10.97 -21.37
C VAL A 223 -22.33 -12.17 -21.40
N TRP A 224 -21.75 -12.51 -20.25
CA TRP A 224 -20.86 -13.64 -20.05
C TRP A 224 -21.38 -14.51 -18.92
N THR A 225 -21.40 -15.82 -19.14
CA THR A 225 -21.79 -16.77 -18.09
C THR A 225 -20.87 -17.96 -18.08
N GLY A 226 -20.67 -18.54 -16.90
CA GLY A 226 -19.87 -19.74 -16.75
C GLY A 226 -19.48 -19.95 -15.31
N HIS A 227 -18.22 -20.32 -15.08
CA HIS A 227 -17.75 -20.73 -13.77
C HIS A 227 -16.35 -20.18 -13.50
N GLU A 228 -16.12 -19.82 -12.25
CA GLU A 228 -14.83 -19.41 -11.73
C GLU A 228 -14.51 -20.20 -10.46
N SER A 229 -13.24 -20.59 -10.29
CA SER A 229 -12.73 -21.08 -9.02
C SER A 229 -11.40 -20.46 -8.68
N VAL A 230 -11.19 -20.19 -7.40
CA VAL A 230 -9.92 -19.70 -6.86
C VAL A 230 -9.39 -20.65 -5.80
N THR A 231 -8.13 -21.07 -5.98
CA THR A 231 -7.34 -21.76 -4.97
C THR A 231 -6.43 -20.75 -4.28
N PHE A 232 -6.30 -20.84 -2.97
CA PHE A 232 -5.48 -19.92 -2.18
C PHE A 232 -4.92 -20.61 -0.93
N THR A 233 -3.91 -19.98 -0.32
CA THR A 233 -3.27 -20.48 0.90
C THR A 233 -3.40 -19.45 2.01
N ASN A 234 -3.72 -19.89 3.23
CA ASN A 234 -3.60 -18.98 4.37
C ASN A 234 -2.11 -18.81 4.75
N ALA A 235 -1.52 -17.66 4.46
CA ALA A 235 -0.15 -17.38 4.89
C ALA A 235 -0.07 -16.89 6.35
N SER A 236 -1.18 -16.39 6.89
CA SER A 236 -1.27 -15.88 8.25
C SER A 236 -1.25 -17.01 9.27
N SER A 237 -0.54 -16.78 10.38
CA SER A 237 -0.62 -17.51 11.64
C SER A 237 -2.03 -17.54 12.24
N THR A 238 -2.88 -16.57 11.90
CA THR A 238 -4.31 -16.55 12.27
C THR A 238 -5.09 -17.38 11.27
N ALA A 239 -5.85 -18.37 11.76
CA ALA A 239 -6.68 -19.21 10.90
C ALA A 239 -7.79 -18.37 10.23
N LEU A 240 -8.04 -18.61 8.93
CA LEU A 240 -9.12 -17.95 8.20
C LEU A 240 -10.40 -18.76 8.32
N SER A 241 -11.42 -18.23 8.99
CA SER A 241 -12.77 -18.80 8.99
C SER A 241 -13.61 -18.36 7.79
N GLU A 242 -13.20 -17.28 7.12
CA GLU A 242 -13.85 -16.73 5.95
C GLU A 242 -12.85 -16.13 4.97
N VAL A 243 -13.31 -15.89 3.76
CA VAL A 243 -12.67 -14.98 2.79
C VAL A 243 -13.72 -14.05 2.20
N TYR A 244 -13.30 -12.98 1.53
CA TYR A 244 -14.20 -12.09 0.81
C TYR A 244 -13.88 -12.10 -0.68
N LEU A 245 -14.92 -12.18 -1.52
CA LEU A 245 -14.84 -11.85 -2.95
C LEU A 245 -15.07 -10.35 -3.12
N ARG A 246 -14.19 -9.68 -3.85
CA ARG A 246 -14.34 -8.30 -4.32
C ARG A 246 -15.06 -8.33 -5.67
N LEU A 247 -16.17 -7.61 -5.74
CA LEU A 247 -17.10 -7.50 -6.86
C LEU A 247 -17.18 -6.03 -7.29
N TRP A 248 -16.03 -5.42 -7.57
CA TRP A 248 -15.87 -3.96 -7.67
C TRP A 248 -16.91 -3.29 -8.58
N ASP A 249 -17.12 -3.81 -9.80
CA ASP A 249 -18.03 -3.20 -10.76
C ASP A 249 -19.52 -3.49 -10.52
N ASN A 250 -19.87 -4.15 -9.42
CA ASN A 250 -21.26 -4.06 -8.93
C ASN A 250 -21.66 -2.63 -8.57
N TYR A 251 -20.68 -1.74 -8.40
CA TYR A 251 -20.87 -0.30 -8.30
C TYR A 251 -21.72 0.28 -9.44
N HIS A 252 -21.57 -0.19 -10.69
CA HIS A 252 -22.34 0.30 -11.85
C HIS A 252 -23.79 -0.19 -11.89
N GLY A 253 -24.22 -0.97 -10.89
CA GLY A 253 -25.58 -1.45 -10.74
C GLY A 253 -26.24 -1.00 -9.44
N THR A 254 -27.11 -1.86 -8.93
CA THR A 254 -27.66 -1.75 -7.58
C THR A 254 -27.61 -3.12 -6.91
N CYS A 255 -27.67 -3.18 -5.58
CA CYS A 255 -27.78 -4.45 -4.87
C CYS A 255 -28.98 -5.33 -5.30
N SER A 256 -30.00 -4.73 -5.94
CA SER A 256 -31.14 -5.43 -6.52
C SER A 256 -30.98 -5.83 -8.00
N ALA A 257 -29.99 -5.26 -8.69
CA ALA A 257 -29.71 -5.48 -10.11
C ALA A 257 -28.20 -5.28 -10.34
N MET A 258 -27.44 -6.32 -10.00
CA MET A 258 -25.98 -6.32 -10.07
C MET A 258 -25.52 -6.79 -11.45
N PRO A 259 -24.52 -6.11 -12.06
CA PRO A 259 -23.90 -6.59 -13.29
C PRO A 259 -23.09 -7.87 -13.07
N ILE A 260 -22.51 -8.10 -11.89
CA ILE A 260 -21.77 -9.32 -11.54
C ILE A 260 -22.57 -10.14 -10.53
N ALA A 261 -22.92 -11.36 -10.91
CA ALA A 261 -23.71 -12.29 -10.12
C ALA A 261 -22.91 -13.56 -9.80
N VAL A 262 -22.77 -13.86 -8.51
CA VAL A 262 -22.16 -15.09 -7.98
C VAL A 262 -23.28 -15.99 -7.47
N SER A 263 -23.28 -17.25 -7.91
CA SER A 263 -24.26 -18.25 -7.50
C SER A 263 -23.65 -19.65 -7.38
N ASN A 264 -24.38 -20.59 -6.77
CA ASN A 264 -23.95 -21.99 -6.63
C ASN A 264 -22.54 -22.15 -6.02
N VAL A 265 -22.23 -21.36 -4.98
CA VAL A 265 -20.92 -21.39 -4.32
C VAL A 265 -20.61 -22.78 -3.74
N THR A 266 -19.40 -23.25 -3.98
CA THR A 266 -18.78 -24.47 -3.46
C THR A 266 -17.49 -24.15 -2.72
N GLY A 267 -17.03 -25.06 -1.85
CA GLY A 267 -15.85 -24.84 -1.01
C GLY A 267 -16.06 -23.87 0.18
N GLY A 268 -17.29 -23.36 0.32
CA GLY A 268 -17.74 -22.48 1.39
C GLY A 268 -19.22 -22.17 1.26
N THR A 269 -19.73 -21.31 2.14
CA THR A 269 -21.12 -20.83 2.12
C THR A 269 -21.13 -19.33 1.88
N ALA A 270 -21.85 -18.89 0.85
CA ALA A 270 -22.01 -17.47 0.54
C ALA A 270 -22.78 -16.75 1.66
N GLY A 271 -22.18 -15.70 2.20
CA GLY A 271 -22.81 -14.76 3.13
C GLY A 271 -23.46 -13.59 2.41
N ALA A 272 -23.86 -12.59 3.19
CA ALA A 272 -24.45 -11.37 2.68
C ALA A 272 -23.42 -10.52 1.90
N LEU A 273 -23.93 -9.82 0.90
CA LEU A 273 -23.20 -8.75 0.24
C LEU A 273 -23.07 -7.54 1.17
N SER A 274 -21.96 -6.82 1.05
CA SER A 274 -21.59 -5.66 1.85
C SER A 274 -20.91 -4.60 0.98
N VAL A 275 -20.65 -3.41 1.55
CA VAL A 275 -19.96 -2.29 0.86
C VAL A 275 -20.62 -1.96 -0.49
N GLY A 276 -21.92 -1.65 -0.46
CA GLY A 276 -22.67 -1.36 -1.70
C GLY A 276 -22.73 -2.55 -2.68
N CYS A 277 -22.63 -3.78 -2.17
CA CYS A 277 -22.61 -5.02 -2.94
C CYS A 277 -21.33 -5.27 -3.77
N THR A 278 -20.24 -4.59 -3.42
CA THR A 278 -18.90 -4.80 -3.98
C THR A 278 -18.05 -5.79 -3.17
N ALA A 279 -18.57 -6.33 -2.08
CA ALA A 279 -17.89 -7.36 -1.28
C ALA A 279 -18.86 -8.46 -0.84
N GLN A 280 -18.50 -9.72 -1.07
CA GLN A 280 -19.26 -10.88 -0.61
C GLN A 280 -18.43 -11.77 0.30
N GLN A 281 -18.90 -11.99 1.53
CA GLN A 281 -18.26 -12.94 2.45
C GLN A 281 -18.52 -14.37 2.00
N ILE A 282 -17.51 -15.23 2.06
CA ILE A 282 -17.61 -16.68 1.90
C ILE A 282 -17.11 -17.34 3.19
N ALA A 283 -18.02 -17.91 3.97
CA ALA A 283 -17.67 -18.67 5.16
C ALA A 283 -17.04 -20.02 4.76
N LEU A 284 -15.83 -20.30 5.24
CA LEU A 284 -15.16 -21.57 4.97
C LEU A 284 -15.76 -22.68 5.86
N PRO A 285 -15.85 -23.92 5.36
CA PRO A 285 -16.46 -25.03 6.11
C PRO A 285 -15.68 -25.36 7.39
N THR A 286 -14.37 -25.10 7.38
CA THR A 286 -13.47 -25.24 8.53
C THR A 286 -12.44 -24.11 8.50
N PRO A 287 -12.06 -23.54 9.66
CA PRO A 287 -10.99 -22.55 9.71
C PRO A 287 -9.69 -23.06 9.07
N LEU A 288 -9.17 -22.30 8.10
CA LEU A 288 -7.99 -22.64 7.34
C LEU A 288 -6.74 -22.20 8.11
N ALA A 289 -6.01 -23.15 8.69
CA ALA A 289 -4.79 -22.87 9.44
C ALA A 289 -3.63 -22.38 8.55
N GLN A 290 -2.57 -21.83 9.16
CA GLN A 290 -1.39 -21.36 8.43
C GLN A 290 -0.80 -22.45 7.52
N GLY A 291 -0.49 -22.08 6.28
CA GLY A 291 0.06 -22.96 5.26
C GLY A 291 -0.94 -23.93 4.64
N GLN A 292 -2.19 -23.99 5.11
CA GLN A 292 -3.24 -24.78 4.48
C GLN A 292 -3.86 -24.03 3.31
N SER A 293 -4.31 -24.78 2.31
CA SER A 293 -4.96 -24.24 1.11
C SER A 293 -6.43 -24.66 1.04
N ALA A 294 -7.24 -23.79 0.46
CA ALA A 294 -8.64 -24.06 0.14
C ALA A 294 -8.93 -23.69 -1.31
N THR A 295 -10.06 -24.16 -1.82
CA THR A 295 -10.59 -23.75 -3.11
C THR A 295 -12.06 -23.42 -2.95
N ILE A 296 -12.46 -22.25 -3.44
CA ILE A 296 -13.86 -21.87 -3.61
C ILE A 296 -14.17 -21.81 -5.10
N GLY A 297 -15.38 -22.19 -5.47
CA GLY A 297 -15.85 -22.13 -6.86
C GLY A 297 -17.30 -21.70 -6.93
N PHE A 298 -17.70 -21.07 -8.01
CA PHE A 298 -19.04 -20.53 -8.18
C PHE A 298 -19.41 -20.35 -9.66
N ASP A 299 -20.70 -20.40 -9.94
CA ASP A 299 -21.25 -19.97 -11.21
C ASP A 299 -21.23 -18.44 -11.25
N LEU A 300 -20.69 -17.91 -12.35
CA LEU A 300 -20.47 -16.49 -12.57
C LEU A 300 -21.33 -16.00 -13.75
N GLY A 301 -22.08 -14.93 -13.52
CA GLY A 301 -22.77 -14.16 -14.55
C GLY A 301 -22.28 -12.72 -14.57
N ILE A 302 -21.95 -12.20 -15.75
CA ILE A 302 -21.52 -10.83 -15.97
C ILE A 302 -22.41 -10.22 -17.05
N THR A 303 -23.07 -9.11 -16.73
CA THR A 303 -23.82 -8.27 -17.67
C THR A 303 -23.14 -6.92 -17.75
N VAL A 304 -22.45 -6.67 -18.86
CA VAL A 304 -21.72 -5.42 -19.10
C VAL A 304 -22.75 -4.29 -19.27
N PRO A 305 -22.69 -3.21 -18.47
CA PRO A 305 -23.62 -2.09 -18.56
C PRO A 305 -23.34 -1.25 -19.82
N SER A 306 -24.33 -0.49 -20.26
CA SER A 306 -24.13 0.45 -21.37
C SER A 306 -23.36 1.68 -20.89
N GLY A 307 -22.34 2.08 -21.63
CA GLY A 307 -21.53 3.27 -21.34
C GLY A 307 -20.09 3.11 -21.81
N ALA A 308 -19.46 4.22 -22.17
CA ALA A 308 -18.04 4.28 -22.46
C ALA A 308 -17.25 4.31 -21.13
N ASP A 309 -17.09 3.16 -20.48
CA ASP A 309 -16.45 2.99 -19.18
C ASP A 309 -15.44 1.83 -19.23
N ARG A 310 -14.54 1.72 -18.26
CA ARG A 310 -13.59 0.60 -18.11
C ARG A 310 -14.33 -0.73 -17.87
N PHE A 311 -15.55 -0.66 -17.33
CA PHE A 311 -16.52 -1.74 -17.34
C PHE A 311 -17.83 -1.27 -18.01
N GLY A 312 -17.89 -1.38 -19.33
CA GLY A 312 -19.02 -0.88 -20.11
C GLY A 312 -18.96 -1.27 -21.58
N TYR A 313 -20.11 -1.22 -22.26
CA TYR A 313 -20.18 -1.35 -23.72
C TYR A 313 -20.61 -0.03 -24.38
N ASP A 314 -19.84 0.36 -25.40
CA ASP A 314 -20.13 1.48 -26.29
C ASP A 314 -20.35 0.95 -27.71
N GLY A 315 -21.60 1.01 -28.16
CA GLY A 315 -22.00 0.51 -29.48
C GLY A 315 -21.74 -0.99 -29.64
N ALA A 316 -20.67 -1.35 -30.36
CA ALA A 316 -20.39 -2.71 -30.81
C ALA A 316 -19.27 -3.42 -30.04
N PHE A 317 -18.68 -2.77 -29.03
CA PHE A 317 -17.59 -3.32 -28.25
C PHE A 317 -17.82 -3.13 -26.75
N SER A 318 -17.24 -4.04 -25.97
CA SER A 318 -17.26 -4.05 -24.51
C SER A 318 -15.84 -3.93 -23.97
N MET A 319 -15.63 -3.08 -22.97
CA MET A 319 -14.47 -3.07 -22.09
C MET A 319 -14.88 -3.71 -20.78
N ILE A 320 -14.10 -4.69 -20.32
CA ILE A 320 -14.48 -5.60 -19.23
C ILE A 320 -13.33 -5.66 -18.23
N GLY A 321 -13.05 -4.51 -17.64
CA GLY A 321 -12.18 -4.34 -16.48
C GLY A 321 -12.85 -4.82 -15.18
N ASN A 322 -12.05 -5.26 -14.21
CA ASN A 322 -12.41 -5.66 -12.83
C ASN A 322 -13.68 -6.54 -12.64
N ALA A 323 -14.13 -7.21 -13.70
CA ALA A 323 -15.38 -7.96 -13.72
C ALA A 323 -15.29 -9.37 -13.10
N LEU A 324 -14.07 -9.91 -12.96
CA LEU A 324 -13.85 -11.19 -12.27
C LEU A 324 -13.77 -10.99 -10.76
N PRO A 325 -14.53 -11.76 -9.96
CA PRO A 325 -14.44 -11.67 -8.50
C PRO A 325 -13.09 -12.15 -7.96
N VAL A 326 -12.29 -11.24 -7.40
CA VAL A 326 -10.98 -11.58 -6.79
C VAL A 326 -11.05 -11.62 -5.26
N LEU A 327 -10.13 -12.33 -4.60
CA LEU A 327 -10.04 -12.37 -3.15
C LEU A 327 -9.59 -11.01 -2.58
N ALA A 328 -10.30 -10.52 -1.57
CA ALA A 328 -9.87 -9.36 -0.78
C ALA A 328 -8.61 -9.68 0.02
N VAL A 329 -7.78 -8.66 0.26
CA VAL A 329 -6.59 -8.78 1.10
C VAL A 329 -6.97 -8.62 2.57
N LYS A 330 -6.40 -9.47 3.44
CA LYS A 330 -6.40 -9.32 4.89
C LYS A 330 -4.98 -9.22 5.39
N ASP A 331 -4.72 -8.28 6.28
CA ASP A 331 -3.45 -8.19 7.02
C ASP A 331 -3.70 -7.80 8.49
N GLY A 332 -2.71 -7.16 9.12
CA GLY A 332 -2.77 -6.71 10.50
C GLY A 332 -3.84 -5.66 10.76
N SER A 333 -4.26 -4.90 9.75
CA SER A 333 -5.36 -3.92 9.84
C SER A 333 -6.74 -4.54 9.66
N GLY A 334 -6.81 -5.84 9.36
CA GLY A 334 -8.07 -6.54 9.08
C GLY A 334 -8.30 -6.76 7.60
N TRP A 335 -9.57 -6.92 7.21
CA TRP A 335 -9.97 -7.06 5.82
C TRP A 335 -9.99 -5.70 5.13
N HIS A 336 -9.32 -5.59 3.99
CA HIS A 336 -9.35 -4.41 3.13
C HIS A 336 -10.56 -4.53 2.21
N LEU A 337 -11.63 -3.81 2.59
CA LEU A 337 -12.92 -3.84 1.92
C LEU A 337 -13.37 -2.46 1.46
N ASP A 338 -12.43 -1.58 1.12
CA ASP A 338 -12.68 -0.20 0.74
C ASP A 338 -13.72 -0.07 -0.38
N PRO A 339 -14.52 1.01 -0.41
CA PRO A 339 -15.53 1.20 -1.45
C PRO A 339 -14.90 1.53 -2.80
N TYR A 340 -15.62 1.25 -3.89
CA TYR A 340 -15.25 1.71 -5.22
C TYR A 340 -15.29 3.24 -5.29
N THR A 341 -14.29 3.84 -5.95
CA THR A 341 -14.22 5.26 -6.31
C THR A 341 -14.31 5.43 -7.83
N ASN A 342 -15.01 6.48 -8.24
CA ASN A 342 -15.14 6.91 -9.64
C ASN A 342 -14.17 8.06 -10.00
N ASN A 343 -13.33 8.50 -9.04
CA ASN A 343 -12.41 9.62 -9.21
C ASN A 343 -10.96 9.18 -9.48
N GLY A 344 -10.67 7.89 -9.29
CA GLY A 344 -9.39 7.23 -9.55
C GLY A 344 -9.53 5.72 -9.32
N GLU A 345 -8.50 5.10 -8.78
CA GLU A 345 -8.35 3.66 -8.62
C GLU A 345 -8.80 3.22 -7.23
N SER A 346 -9.29 1.98 -7.11
CA SER A 346 -9.80 1.43 -5.83
C SER A 346 -9.22 0.07 -5.50
N PHE A 347 -8.34 -0.45 -6.35
CA PHE A 347 -8.12 -1.88 -6.38
C PHE A 347 -6.97 -2.24 -5.46
N TYR A 348 -7.19 -3.31 -4.70
CA TYR A 348 -6.16 -3.87 -3.86
C TYR A 348 -6.27 -5.38 -3.87
N SER A 349 -5.29 -5.99 -4.53
CA SER A 349 -5.19 -7.43 -4.74
C SER A 349 -3.73 -7.88 -4.61
N LEU A 350 -3.54 -9.13 -4.18
CA LEU A 350 -2.23 -9.76 -4.25
C LEU A 350 -1.99 -10.35 -5.64
N ALA A 351 -0.73 -10.34 -6.08
CA ALA A 351 -0.36 -10.96 -7.35
C ALA A 351 -0.79 -12.44 -7.39
N ALA A 352 -1.46 -12.79 -8.49
CA ALA A 352 -2.15 -14.05 -8.69
C ALA A 352 -1.83 -14.65 -10.06
N ASP A 353 -2.16 -15.92 -10.21
CA ASP A 353 -2.10 -16.61 -11.50
C ASP A 353 -3.53 -16.81 -12.03
N PHE A 354 -3.76 -16.48 -13.30
CA PHE A 354 -5.05 -16.63 -13.96
C PHE A 354 -4.93 -17.55 -15.17
N LYS A 355 -5.87 -18.49 -15.27
CA LYS A 355 -6.14 -19.25 -16.48
C LYS A 355 -7.59 -19.02 -16.89
N VAL A 356 -7.79 -18.22 -17.93
CA VAL A 356 -9.12 -17.78 -18.35
C VAL A 356 -9.43 -18.33 -19.74
N THR A 357 -10.58 -18.96 -19.87
CA THR A 357 -11.12 -19.47 -21.14
C THR A 357 -12.37 -18.67 -21.50
N LEU A 358 -12.35 -18.00 -22.64
CA LEU A 358 -13.41 -17.13 -23.14
C LEU A 358 -13.93 -17.69 -24.46
N ASP A 359 -15.13 -18.26 -24.45
CA ASP A 359 -15.84 -18.72 -25.65
C ASP A 359 -16.72 -17.59 -26.20
N HIS A 360 -16.40 -17.06 -27.38
CA HIS A 360 -17.07 -15.91 -27.99
C HIS A 360 -17.38 -16.15 -29.48
N PRO A 361 -18.29 -15.36 -30.10
CA PRO A 361 -18.49 -15.40 -31.54
C PRO A 361 -17.19 -15.10 -32.30
N THR A 362 -16.96 -15.80 -33.42
CA THR A 362 -15.78 -15.59 -34.28
C THR A 362 -15.73 -14.19 -34.91
N THR A 363 -16.82 -13.44 -34.88
CA THR A 363 -16.88 -12.05 -35.35
C THR A 363 -16.28 -11.05 -34.37
N LEU A 364 -15.97 -11.45 -33.14
CA LEU A 364 -15.36 -10.60 -32.12
C LEU A 364 -13.88 -10.98 -31.94
N LEU A 365 -13.03 -9.97 -31.77
CA LEU A 365 -11.71 -10.13 -31.18
C LEU A 365 -11.81 -9.92 -29.67
N VAL A 366 -11.04 -10.70 -28.91
CA VAL A 366 -11.06 -10.70 -27.44
C VAL A 366 -9.64 -10.58 -26.89
N PRO A 367 -9.01 -9.39 -26.95
CA PRO A 367 -7.75 -9.14 -26.25
C PRO A 367 -7.96 -9.21 -24.73
N ALA A 368 -6.97 -9.72 -24.00
CA ALA A 368 -7.08 -9.96 -22.57
C ALA A 368 -5.71 -9.87 -21.88
N THR A 369 -5.74 -9.73 -20.55
CA THR A 369 -4.56 -9.86 -19.68
C THR A 369 -3.84 -11.19 -19.91
N GLY A 370 -2.52 -11.12 -20.10
CA GLY A 370 -1.64 -12.28 -20.25
C GLY A 370 -1.59 -12.83 -21.67
N ALA A 371 -0.82 -13.92 -21.83
CA ALA A 371 -0.61 -14.51 -23.15
C ALA A 371 -1.85 -15.27 -23.61
N SER A 372 -2.40 -14.88 -24.76
CA SER A 372 -3.66 -15.40 -25.28
C SER A 372 -3.49 -16.27 -26.52
N VAL A 373 -4.25 -17.37 -26.60
CA VAL A 373 -4.27 -18.28 -27.74
C VAL A 373 -5.70 -18.58 -28.15
N ASP A 374 -6.00 -18.34 -29.43
CA ASP A 374 -7.30 -18.65 -30.03
C ASP A 374 -7.31 -20.07 -30.59
N THR A 375 -8.41 -20.77 -30.33
CA THR A 375 -8.70 -22.08 -30.94
C THR A 375 -10.13 -22.11 -31.49
N PRO A 376 -10.40 -22.93 -32.52
CA PRO A 376 -11.77 -23.10 -33.02
C PRO A 376 -12.68 -23.65 -31.92
N GLY A 377 -13.81 -22.99 -31.69
CA GLY A 377 -14.87 -23.44 -30.79
C GLY A 377 -15.94 -24.27 -31.52
N SER A 378 -17.16 -24.22 -30.99
CA SER A 378 -18.33 -24.70 -31.73
C SER A 378 -18.59 -23.87 -33.00
N SER A 379 -19.48 -24.33 -33.89
CA SER A 379 -19.72 -23.66 -35.18
C SER A 379 -20.03 -22.15 -35.01
N GLY A 380 -19.16 -21.29 -35.57
CA GLY A 380 -19.29 -19.83 -35.50
C GLY A 380 -18.69 -19.20 -34.23
N ARG A 381 -17.96 -19.98 -33.43
CA ARG A 381 -17.33 -19.53 -32.19
C ARG A 381 -15.82 -19.76 -32.15
N THR A 382 -15.14 -18.91 -31.41
CA THR A 382 -13.71 -18.98 -31.09
C THR A 382 -13.57 -19.12 -29.59
N VAL A 383 -12.63 -19.94 -29.14
CA VAL A 383 -12.25 -20.07 -27.73
C VAL A 383 -10.87 -19.45 -27.55
N THR A 384 -10.83 -18.34 -26.83
CA THR A 384 -9.61 -17.64 -26.43
C THR A 384 -9.19 -18.14 -25.05
N THR A 385 -8.00 -18.70 -24.94
CA THR A 385 -7.41 -19.11 -23.65
C THR A 385 -6.27 -18.17 -23.30
N ALA A 386 -6.45 -17.39 -22.23
CA ALA A 386 -5.44 -16.49 -21.69
C ALA A 386 -4.78 -17.10 -20.45
N THR A 387 -3.45 -17.03 -20.38
CA THR A 387 -2.68 -17.41 -19.18
C THR A 387 -1.87 -16.21 -18.72
N ALA A 388 -2.13 -15.77 -17.49
CA ALA A 388 -1.42 -14.68 -16.85
C ALA A 388 -0.80 -15.17 -15.54
N SER A 389 0.45 -14.83 -15.28
CA SER A 389 1.15 -15.22 -14.05
C SER A 389 1.62 -13.99 -13.31
N LYS A 390 1.45 -13.99 -11.98
CA LYS A 390 1.80 -12.88 -11.10
C LYS A 390 1.23 -11.52 -11.53
N VAL A 391 -0.03 -11.54 -11.99
CA VAL A 391 -0.80 -10.33 -12.28
C VAL A 391 -1.75 -10.02 -11.13
N ARG A 392 -2.08 -8.76 -10.92
CA ARG A 392 -3.01 -8.33 -9.86
C ARG A 392 -4.45 -8.59 -10.25
N ASP A 393 -4.75 -8.20 -11.48
CA ASP A 393 -6.09 -8.11 -12.00
C ASP A 393 -6.10 -8.76 -13.39
N PHE A 394 -7.29 -9.17 -13.83
CA PHE A 394 -7.50 -9.71 -15.16
C PHE A 394 -8.63 -8.95 -15.84
N ALA A 395 -8.36 -8.39 -17.01
CA ALA A 395 -9.33 -7.68 -17.83
C ALA A 395 -9.32 -8.20 -19.25
N TRP A 396 -10.41 -7.94 -19.98
CA TRP A 396 -10.49 -8.19 -21.41
C TRP A 396 -11.41 -7.19 -22.09
N ALA A 397 -11.34 -7.14 -23.42
CA ALA A 397 -12.35 -6.48 -24.24
C ALA A 397 -12.98 -7.47 -25.22
N ALA A 398 -14.13 -7.13 -25.79
CA ALA A 398 -14.76 -7.92 -26.84
C ALA A 398 -15.42 -7.01 -27.86
N GLY A 399 -15.03 -7.12 -29.13
CA GLY A 399 -15.55 -6.23 -30.16
C GLY A 399 -15.02 -6.52 -31.57
N PRO A 400 -15.57 -5.87 -32.61
CA PRO A 400 -15.10 -5.97 -33.99
C PRO A 400 -13.86 -5.09 -34.21
N PHE A 401 -12.82 -5.28 -33.39
CA PHE A 401 -11.59 -4.50 -33.46
C PHE A 401 -10.78 -4.81 -34.72
N THR A 402 -9.95 -3.86 -35.13
CA THR A 402 -8.82 -4.13 -36.03
C THR A 402 -7.56 -4.37 -35.21
N LYS A 403 -6.68 -5.29 -35.63
CA LYS A 403 -5.45 -5.63 -34.90
C LYS A 403 -4.22 -5.35 -35.76
N ILE A 404 -3.21 -4.71 -35.18
CA ILE A 404 -1.83 -4.70 -35.67
C ILE A 404 -0.88 -5.19 -34.58
N SER A 405 0.23 -5.82 -34.97
CA SER A 405 1.18 -6.41 -34.03
C SER A 405 2.62 -6.01 -34.36
N GLY A 406 3.48 -6.02 -33.35
CA GLY A 406 4.91 -5.85 -33.50
C GLY A 406 5.67 -6.40 -32.29
N THR A 407 6.99 -6.35 -32.35
CA THR A 407 7.86 -6.73 -31.23
C THR A 407 8.75 -5.55 -30.89
N SER A 408 8.89 -5.23 -29.60
CA SER A 408 9.83 -4.22 -29.10
C SER A 408 11.28 -4.61 -29.38
N THR A 409 12.22 -3.69 -29.16
CA THR A 409 13.65 -3.99 -29.36
C THR A 409 14.15 -4.99 -28.32
N ALA A 410 13.61 -4.94 -27.10
CA ALA A 410 13.92 -5.90 -26.04
C ALA A 410 13.22 -7.27 -26.20
N GLY A 411 12.34 -7.41 -27.20
CA GLY A 411 11.72 -8.70 -27.54
C GLY A 411 10.29 -8.89 -27.03
N THR A 412 9.66 -7.87 -26.43
CA THR A 412 8.27 -7.96 -25.95
C THR A 412 7.31 -7.88 -27.15
N PRO A 413 6.46 -8.90 -27.40
CA PRO A 413 5.34 -8.81 -28.33
C PRO A 413 4.32 -7.77 -27.86
N ILE A 414 3.84 -6.98 -28.81
CA ILE A 414 2.84 -5.93 -28.57
C ILE A 414 1.76 -6.02 -29.64
N ASN A 415 0.51 -5.94 -29.19
CA ASN A 415 -0.66 -5.90 -30.06
C ASN A 415 -1.47 -4.63 -29.79
N ILE A 416 -1.83 -3.92 -30.86
CA ILE A 416 -2.76 -2.79 -30.81
C ILE A 416 -4.07 -3.23 -31.43
N TYR A 417 -5.15 -3.14 -30.66
CA TYR A 417 -6.52 -3.34 -31.09
C TYR A 417 -7.18 -1.98 -31.18
N SER A 418 -7.87 -1.69 -32.28
CA SER A 418 -8.47 -0.38 -32.50
C SER A 418 -9.95 -0.49 -32.82
N VAL A 419 -10.74 0.37 -32.19
CA VAL A 419 -12.15 0.57 -32.53
C VAL A 419 -12.29 1.16 -33.94
N SER A 420 -13.51 1.11 -34.47
CA SER A 420 -13.82 1.77 -35.74
C SER A 420 -13.58 3.28 -35.65
N GLY A 421 -12.86 3.84 -36.62
CA GLY A 421 -12.59 5.28 -36.71
C GLY A 421 -11.14 5.67 -36.36
N ILE A 422 -10.37 4.77 -35.76
CA ILE A 422 -8.93 4.95 -35.59
C ILE A 422 -8.23 4.77 -36.94
N SER A 423 -7.42 5.75 -37.35
CA SER A 423 -6.69 5.67 -38.61
C SER A 423 -5.53 4.66 -38.52
N SER A 424 -5.12 4.07 -39.65
CA SER A 424 -3.96 3.18 -39.66
C SER A 424 -2.67 3.88 -39.23
N SER A 425 -2.55 5.19 -39.47
CA SER A 425 -1.44 6.01 -38.97
C SER A 425 -1.45 6.17 -37.45
N ASP A 426 -2.62 6.37 -36.85
CA ASP A 426 -2.76 6.49 -35.41
C ASP A 426 -2.48 5.14 -34.73
N ALA A 427 -3.03 4.05 -35.24
CA ALA A 427 -2.73 2.71 -34.75
C ALA A 427 -1.21 2.42 -34.81
N GLN A 428 -0.56 2.74 -35.92
CA GLN A 428 0.89 2.56 -36.07
C GLN A 428 1.71 3.47 -35.13
N SER A 429 1.22 4.67 -34.85
CA SER A 429 1.79 5.59 -33.86
C SER A 429 1.70 4.99 -32.45
N MET A 430 0.54 4.43 -32.08
CA MET A 430 0.35 3.76 -30.78
C MET A 430 1.22 2.52 -30.66
N LEU A 431 1.34 1.69 -31.71
CA LEU A 431 2.25 0.54 -31.70
C LEU A 431 3.72 0.96 -31.51
N THR A 432 4.14 2.05 -32.15
CA THR A 432 5.50 2.58 -32.00
C THR A 432 5.75 3.13 -30.59
N THR A 433 4.75 3.82 -30.04
CA THR A 433 4.78 4.35 -28.67
C THR A 433 4.88 3.21 -27.67
N ALA A 434 4.01 2.21 -27.74
CA ALA A 434 4.00 1.08 -26.83
C ALA A 434 5.34 0.32 -26.82
N LYS A 435 5.91 0.06 -28.01
CA LYS A 435 7.23 -0.56 -28.15
C LYS A 435 8.34 0.23 -27.48
N THR A 436 8.29 1.55 -27.59
CA THR A 436 9.31 2.43 -27.02
C THR A 436 9.13 2.57 -25.51
N ALA A 437 7.90 2.70 -25.03
CA ALA A 437 7.56 2.83 -23.62
C ALA A 437 7.95 1.58 -22.84
N VAL A 438 7.60 0.38 -23.32
CA VAL A 438 7.93 -0.88 -22.63
C VAL A 438 9.45 -1.06 -22.49
N ASP A 439 10.22 -0.77 -23.55
CA ASP A 439 11.68 -0.88 -23.51
C ASP A 439 12.30 0.19 -22.59
N ALA A 440 11.75 1.41 -22.60
CA ALA A 440 12.22 2.51 -21.76
C ALA A 440 12.01 2.24 -20.27
N HIS A 441 10.84 1.76 -19.88
CA HIS A 441 10.53 1.41 -18.50
C HIS A 441 11.27 0.15 -18.06
N ALA A 442 11.37 -0.85 -18.94
CA ALA A 442 12.12 -2.07 -18.64
C ALA A 442 13.61 -1.80 -18.37
N GLY A 443 14.22 -0.90 -19.15
CA GLY A 443 15.61 -0.49 -18.94
C GLY A 443 15.85 0.19 -17.59
N ARG A 444 14.83 0.84 -17.01
CA ARG A 444 14.92 1.56 -15.73
C ARG A 444 14.63 0.65 -14.55
N PHE A 445 13.54 -0.10 -14.60
CA PHE A 445 12.96 -0.74 -13.41
C PHE A 445 13.12 -2.26 -13.39
N GLY A 446 13.37 -2.91 -14.53
CA GLY A 446 13.52 -4.37 -14.63
C GLY A 446 12.79 -4.95 -15.84
N ALA A 447 13.10 -6.16 -16.26
CA ALA A 447 12.48 -6.74 -17.47
C ALA A 447 10.95 -6.87 -17.35
N TYR A 448 10.24 -6.64 -18.47
CA TYR A 448 8.79 -6.82 -18.54
C TYR A 448 8.41 -8.31 -18.41
N PRO A 449 7.61 -8.74 -17.41
CA PRO A 449 7.44 -10.15 -17.09
C PRO A 449 6.17 -10.80 -17.66
N TYR A 450 5.22 -10.04 -18.23
CA TYR A 450 3.88 -10.56 -18.53
C TYR A 450 3.74 -11.27 -19.90
N GLY A 451 4.84 -11.47 -20.61
CA GLY A 451 4.87 -12.21 -21.87
C GLY A 451 4.55 -11.35 -23.08
N GLU A 452 3.32 -10.82 -23.18
CA GLU A 452 2.88 -9.87 -24.20
C GLU A 452 2.12 -8.68 -23.60
N LEU A 453 2.02 -7.59 -24.36
CA LEU A 453 1.23 -6.42 -24.01
C LEU A 453 0.15 -6.18 -25.09
N ASP A 454 -1.10 -6.21 -24.68
CA ASP A 454 -2.25 -5.84 -25.52
C ASP A 454 -2.72 -4.44 -25.14
N ALA A 455 -2.99 -3.58 -26.13
CA ALA A 455 -3.61 -2.28 -25.90
C ALA A 455 -4.84 -2.09 -26.79
N VAL A 456 -5.96 -1.68 -26.20
CA VAL A 456 -7.19 -1.34 -26.91
C VAL A 456 -7.30 0.17 -26.99
N ILE A 457 -7.33 0.68 -28.22
CA ILE A 457 -7.30 2.10 -28.54
C ILE A 457 -8.68 2.57 -28.98
N ASP A 458 -9.22 3.54 -28.24
CA ASP A 458 -10.50 4.22 -28.47
C ASP A 458 -10.29 5.74 -28.64
N ASN A 459 -11.33 6.48 -28.99
CA ASN A 459 -11.40 7.93 -29.01
C ASN A 459 -12.27 8.51 -27.88
N ASN A 460 -13.01 7.67 -27.14
CA ASN A 460 -14.13 8.11 -26.29
C ASN A 460 -13.98 7.83 -24.79
N TYR A 461 -12.85 7.30 -24.31
CA TYR A 461 -12.64 7.08 -22.87
C TYR A 461 -12.64 8.41 -22.11
N TRP A 462 -13.59 8.60 -21.19
CA TRP A 462 -13.62 9.76 -20.31
C TRP A 462 -12.60 9.69 -19.17
N PHE A 463 -12.14 8.48 -18.86
CA PHE A 463 -11.17 8.19 -17.79
C PHE A 463 -9.71 8.31 -18.24
N GLY A 464 -9.44 8.59 -19.52
CA GLY A 464 -8.09 8.76 -20.06
C GLY A 464 -7.45 7.43 -20.45
N GLY A 465 -7.13 6.58 -19.48
CA GLY A 465 -6.52 5.27 -19.67
C GLY A 465 -6.78 4.32 -18.50
N MET A 466 -6.44 3.04 -18.68
CA MET A 466 -6.53 2.02 -17.63
C MET A 466 -5.47 0.93 -17.87
N GLU A 467 -4.87 0.45 -16.79
CA GLU A 467 -3.49 -0.06 -16.77
C GLU A 467 -3.33 -1.54 -16.42
N TYR A 468 -4.38 -2.35 -16.59
CA TYR A 468 -4.37 -3.76 -16.19
C TYR A 468 -3.08 -4.50 -16.63
N PRO A 469 -2.53 -5.41 -15.80
CA PRO A 469 -1.29 -6.09 -16.16
C PRO A 469 -1.40 -6.82 -17.50
N GLY A 470 -0.52 -6.52 -18.44
CA GLY A 470 -0.54 -7.10 -19.79
C GLY A 470 -1.64 -6.57 -20.72
N PHE A 471 -2.52 -5.70 -20.26
CA PHE A 471 -3.69 -5.24 -21.01
C PHE A 471 -4.04 -3.78 -20.69
N VAL A 472 -3.87 -2.88 -21.65
CA VAL A 472 -4.10 -1.45 -21.46
C VAL A 472 -5.32 -0.97 -22.26
N LEU A 473 -6.12 -0.10 -21.67
CA LEU A 473 -7.11 0.71 -22.38
C LEU A 473 -6.59 2.13 -22.50
N ASP A 474 -6.60 2.73 -23.70
CA ASP A 474 -6.17 4.12 -23.84
C ASP A 474 -6.79 4.82 -25.06
N LEU A 475 -6.67 6.14 -25.07
CA LEU A 475 -6.93 7.00 -26.21
C LEU A 475 -5.75 7.04 -27.19
N VAL A 476 -5.96 7.68 -28.36
CA VAL A 476 -4.84 8.04 -29.25
C VAL A 476 -3.99 9.15 -28.61
N SER A 477 -3.07 8.75 -27.74
CA SER A 477 -2.20 9.67 -27.00
C SER A 477 -0.85 9.02 -26.73
N THR A 478 0.24 9.62 -27.22
CA THR A 478 1.57 9.05 -26.98
C THR A 478 2.02 9.22 -25.53
N THR A 479 1.46 10.21 -24.82
CA THR A 479 1.83 10.48 -23.43
C THR A 479 1.03 9.59 -22.49
N ALA A 480 -0.29 9.47 -22.68
CA ALA A 480 -1.12 8.58 -21.87
C ALA A 480 -0.68 7.13 -22.04
N LEU A 481 -0.42 6.67 -23.27
CA LEU A 481 0.00 5.28 -23.48
C LEU A 481 1.35 4.98 -22.84
N THR A 482 2.23 5.97 -22.76
CA THR A 482 3.50 5.83 -22.04
C THR A 482 3.28 5.73 -20.52
N HIS A 483 2.27 6.42 -20.00
CA HIS A 483 1.81 6.37 -18.60
C HIS A 483 1.17 5.02 -18.28
N GLU A 484 0.18 4.58 -19.04
CA GLU A 484 -0.47 3.27 -18.85
C GLU A 484 0.52 2.09 -18.91
N ILE A 485 1.57 2.21 -19.72
CA ILE A 485 2.64 1.19 -19.79
C ILE A 485 3.63 1.33 -18.62
N GLY A 486 3.75 2.50 -18.01
CA GLY A 486 4.54 2.71 -16.79
C GLY A 486 3.93 1.98 -15.58
N HIS A 487 2.60 1.93 -15.51
CA HIS A 487 1.86 1.16 -14.51
C HIS A 487 2.09 -0.37 -14.61
N GLN A 488 2.75 -0.85 -15.66
CA GLN A 488 3.18 -2.24 -15.68
C GLN A 488 4.26 -2.52 -14.62
N TRP A 489 4.99 -1.49 -14.16
CA TRP A 489 5.98 -1.59 -13.08
C TRP A 489 5.49 -1.09 -11.72
N PHE A 490 4.86 0.08 -11.66
CA PHE A 490 4.22 0.63 -10.45
C PHE A 490 2.73 0.32 -10.53
N TYR A 491 2.08 -0.13 -9.46
CA TYR A 491 0.88 -0.96 -9.49
C TYR A 491 1.16 -2.39 -9.99
N GLY A 492 1.38 -2.65 -11.29
CA GLY A 492 1.39 -4.01 -11.84
C GLY A 492 2.38 -4.97 -11.15
N ILE A 493 3.68 -4.68 -11.25
CA ILE A 493 4.74 -5.49 -10.63
C ILE A 493 4.95 -5.12 -9.16
N VAL A 494 5.22 -3.83 -8.90
CA VAL A 494 5.34 -3.25 -7.56
C VAL A 494 3.98 -2.69 -7.20
N GLY A 495 3.16 -3.49 -6.53
CA GLY A 495 1.82 -3.04 -6.17
C GLY A 495 1.80 -2.20 -4.94
N ASP A 496 0.62 -1.70 -4.69
CA ASP A 496 0.24 -0.92 -3.54
C ASP A 496 -1.24 -1.18 -3.24
N ASP A 497 -1.76 -0.46 -2.26
CA ASP A 497 -3.18 -0.36 -1.98
C ASP A 497 -3.62 0.97 -2.60
N GLU A 498 -4.13 0.93 -3.83
CA GLU A 498 -4.43 2.13 -4.62
C GLU A 498 -5.47 3.01 -3.92
N TYR A 499 -6.35 2.41 -3.11
CA TYR A 499 -7.32 3.18 -2.34
C TYR A 499 -6.65 3.98 -1.22
N ASN A 500 -5.78 3.33 -0.45
CA ASN A 500 -5.16 3.96 0.73
C ASN A 500 -3.87 4.72 0.42
N SER A 501 -3.19 4.44 -0.69
CA SER A 501 -1.91 5.04 -1.06
C SER A 501 -1.78 5.27 -2.58
N PRO A 502 -2.76 5.94 -3.22
CA PRO A 502 -2.82 6.10 -4.70
C PRO A 502 -1.58 6.75 -5.31
N TRP A 503 -0.81 7.50 -4.51
CA TRP A 503 0.42 8.13 -4.99
C TRP A 503 1.55 7.16 -5.31
N LEU A 504 1.60 5.97 -4.69
CA LEU A 504 2.64 4.98 -4.96
C LEU A 504 2.51 4.40 -6.37
N ASP A 505 1.29 4.41 -6.86
CA ASP A 505 0.96 4.10 -8.22
C ASP A 505 1.14 5.35 -9.12
N GLU A 506 0.24 6.32 -9.00
CA GLU A 506 0.08 7.37 -9.98
C GLU A 506 1.25 8.36 -10.05
N ALA A 507 1.81 8.74 -8.90
CA ALA A 507 2.94 9.66 -8.89
C ALA A 507 4.20 9.01 -9.49
N PHE A 508 4.41 7.73 -9.20
CA PHE A 508 5.56 6.98 -9.70
C PHE A 508 5.45 6.74 -11.19
N THR A 509 4.26 6.38 -11.67
CA THR A 509 4.00 6.21 -13.10
C THR A 509 4.15 7.53 -13.85
N ASP A 510 3.61 8.64 -13.34
CA ASP A 510 3.74 9.95 -13.99
C ASP A 510 5.20 10.45 -14.01
N TYR A 511 5.97 10.18 -12.94
CA TYR A 511 7.41 10.40 -12.92
C TYR A 511 8.16 9.51 -13.93
N ALA A 512 7.79 8.22 -14.04
CA ALA A 512 8.36 7.30 -15.02
C ALA A 512 8.07 7.76 -16.47
N THR A 513 6.87 8.25 -16.72
CA THR A 513 6.45 8.86 -18.00
C THR A 513 7.33 10.05 -18.34
N ASP A 514 7.55 10.96 -17.39
CA ASP A 514 8.47 12.08 -17.57
C ASP A 514 9.88 11.61 -17.96
N LEU A 515 10.40 10.57 -17.29
CA LEU A 515 11.72 10.03 -17.61
C LEU A 515 11.77 9.39 -19.00
N ALA A 516 10.74 8.64 -19.41
CA ALA A 516 10.65 8.03 -20.73
C ALA A 516 10.60 9.09 -21.84
N LEU A 517 9.96 10.22 -21.58
CA LEU A 517 9.86 11.37 -22.47
C LEU A 517 11.03 12.37 -22.34
N ASN A 518 12.08 12.03 -21.58
CA ASN A 518 13.26 12.87 -21.33
C ASN A 518 12.94 14.26 -20.72
N LYS A 519 11.90 14.34 -19.88
CA LYS A 519 11.55 15.54 -19.11
C LYS A 519 12.32 15.58 -17.79
N THR A 520 12.72 16.78 -17.37
CA THR A 520 13.55 17.02 -16.17
C THR A 520 12.75 17.43 -14.94
N GLY A 521 11.44 17.62 -15.08
CA GLY A 521 10.57 18.16 -14.02
C GLY A 521 10.82 19.62 -13.64
N THR A 522 11.64 20.38 -14.39
CA THR A 522 12.07 21.73 -14.01
C THR A 522 10.91 22.72 -13.80
N SER A 523 9.80 22.57 -14.54
CA SER A 523 8.64 23.45 -14.47
C SER A 523 7.42 22.82 -13.82
N CYS A 524 7.54 21.62 -13.23
CA CYS A 524 6.38 20.87 -12.77
C CYS A 524 5.65 21.60 -11.60
N TRP A 525 6.39 22.38 -10.81
CA TRP A 525 5.85 23.20 -9.71
C TRP A 525 4.97 24.37 -10.16
N ASN A 526 5.05 24.79 -11.43
CA ASN A 526 4.33 25.97 -11.92
C ASN A 526 2.81 25.75 -12.01
N SER A 527 2.37 24.50 -12.05
CA SER A 527 0.96 24.11 -12.21
C SER A 527 0.32 23.56 -10.95
N VAL A 528 1.02 23.57 -9.81
CA VAL A 528 0.53 22.95 -8.58
C VAL A 528 0.59 23.94 -7.40
N SER A 529 -0.48 23.95 -6.61
CA SER A 529 -0.58 24.75 -5.37
C SER A 529 -1.43 24.01 -4.35
N TRP A 530 -1.02 23.99 -3.08
CA TRP A 530 -1.80 23.43 -1.97
C TRP A 530 -3.02 24.31 -1.71
N ALA A 531 -4.22 23.75 -1.75
CA ALA A 531 -5.47 24.45 -1.48
C ALA A 531 -5.81 24.50 0.02
N SER A 532 -5.26 23.58 0.82
CA SER A 532 -5.46 23.56 2.27
C SER A 532 -4.25 22.96 2.99
N THR A 533 -4.21 23.04 4.32
CA THR A 533 -3.23 22.34 5.15
C THR A 533 -3.54 20.85 5.33
N ALA A 534 -4.75 20.41 4.97
CA ALA A 534 -5.17 19.02 5.07
C ALA A 534 -4.74 18.18 3.87
N GLU A 535 -4.51 18.80 2.70
CA GLU A 535 -4.02 18.11 1.50
C GLU A 535 -2.60 17.58 1.73
N LYS A 536 -2.41 16.29 1.43
CA LYS A 536 -1.17 15.52 1.53
C LYS A 536 -1.09 14.63 0.31
N ILE A 537 0.11 14.37 -0.21
CA ILE A 537 0.29 13.42 -1.33
C ILE A 537 -0.26 12.03 -0.93
N THR A 538 -0.14 11.69 0.36
CA THR A 538 -0.49 10.37 0.91
C THR A 538 -1.94 10.27 1.41
N ASN A 539 -2.83 11.22 1.07
CA ASN A 539 -4.25 11.04 1.37
C ASN A 539 -4.85 9.89 0.55
N SER A 540 -5.79 9.15 1.15
CA SER A 540 -6.52 8.06 0.49
C SER A 540 -7.62 8.56 -0.44
N MET A 541 -8.16 7.66 -1.25
CA MET A 541 -9.30 7.95 -2.13
C MET A 541 -10.55 8.38 -1.37
N ALA A 542 -10.75 7.97 -0.11
CA ALA A 542 -11.82 8.51 0.73
C ALA A 542 -11.74 10.05 0.87
N TYR A 543 -10.53 10.59 1.02
CA TYR A 543 -10.32 12.04 1.06
C TYR A 543 -10.50 12.66 -0.32
N TRP A 544 -9.97 12.01 -1.36
CA TRP A 544 -10.04 12.53 -2.72
C TRP A 544 -11.43 12.49 -3.32
N ASP A 545 -12.29 11.53 -2.98
CA ASP A 545 -13.69 11.53 -3.36
C ASP A 545 -14.43 12.77 -2.82
N ALA A 546 -14.11 13.17 -1.59
CA ALA A 546 -14.63 14.39 -0.99
C ALA A 546 -14.01 15.67 -1.59
N HIS A 547 -12.90 15.56 -2.33
CA HIS A 547 -12.13 16.68 -2.89
C HIS A 547 -11.70 16.40 -4.35
N SER A 548 -12.60 15.82 -5.15
CA SER A 548 -12.26 15.19 -6.44
C SER A 548 -11.45 16.06 -7.39
N SER A 549 -11.83 17.33 -7.52
CA SER A 549 -11.12 18.33 -8.34
C SER A 549 -9.64 18.54 -8.00
N ARG A 550 -9.18 18.04 -6.84
CA ARG A 550 -7.81 18.19 -6.34
C ARG A 550 -6.95 16.95 -6.56
N TYR A 551 -7.55 15.78 -6.79
CA TYR A 551 -6.87 14.49 -6.92
C TYR A 551 -5.70 14.55 -7.92
N SER A 552 -6.00 14.86 -9.19
CA SER A 552 -4.97 14.94 -10.23
C SER A 552 -3.89 15.99 -9.93
N THR A 553 -4.26 17.15 -9.38
CA THR A 553 -3.26 18.19 -9.04
C THR A 553 -2.29 17.71 -7.96
N VAL A 554 -2.78 16.99 -6.95
CA VAL A 554 -1.96 16.57 -5.81
C VAL A 554 -1.26 15.24 -6.06
N VAL A 555 -2.01 14.18 -6.38
CA VAL A 555 -1.44 12.83 -6.48
C VAL A 555 -0.47 12.74 -7.66
N TYR A 556 -0.85 13.23 -8.84
CA TYR A 556 0.00 13.21 -10.03
C TYR A 556 0.97 14.39 -10.04
N GLY A 557 0.42 15.61 -9.98
CA GLY A 557 1.19 16.84 -10.11
C GLY A 557 2.22 17.05 -9.00
N TYR A 558 1.76 17.17 -7.75
CA TYR A 558 2.66 17.28 -6.58
C TYR A 558 3.51 16.02 -6.40
N GLY A 559 2.93 14.83 -6.58
CA GLY A 559 3.61 13.55 -6.48
C GLY A 559 4.84 13.43 -7.38
N LYS A 560 4.68 13.59 -8.70
CA LYS A 560 5.83 13.52 -9.63
C LYS A 560 6.86 14.60 -9.36
N CYS A 561 6.41 15.79 -8.95
CA CYS A 561 7.31 16.89 -8.60
C CYS A 561 8.16 16.55 -7.38
N ALA A 562 7.56 15.96 -6.34
CA ALA A 562 8.30 15.47 -5.18
C ALA A 562 9.34 14.43 -5.60
N LEU A 563 9.02 13.49 -6.50
CA LEU A 563 9.99 12.51 -7.00
C LEU A 563 11.13 13.14 -7.82
N HIS A 564 10.85 14.17 -8.62
CA HIS A 564 11.90 14.96 -9.28
C HIS A 564 12.76 15.75 -8.28
N ASP A 565 12.18 16.29 -7.21
CA ASP A 565 12.92 16.97 -6.14
C ASP A 565 13.81 15.95 -5.39
N LEU A 566 13.28 14.76 -5.08
CA LEU A 566 14.06 13.67 -4.48
C LEU A 566 15.24 13.29 -5.37
N ARG A 567 15.02 13.16 -6.68
CA ARG A 567 16.10 12.94 -7.67
C ARG A 567 17.17 14.02 -7.58
N ARG A 568 16.81 15.30 -7.39
CA ARG A 568 17.79 16.40 -7.26
C ARG A 568 18.55 16.36 -5.94
N VAL A 569 17.91 15.92 -4.85
CA VAL A 569 18.57 15.72 -3.55
C VAL A 569 19.56 14.54 -3.63
N LEU A 570 19.17 13.43 -4.24
CA LEU A 570 19.97 12.20 -4.30
C LEU A 570 21.04 12.23 -5.42
N GLY A 571 20.75 12.93 -6.51
CA GLY A 571 21.46 12.84 -7.77
C GLY A 571 20.97 11.67 -8.65
N ASP A 572 21.11 11.84 -9.96
CA ASP A 572 20.56 10.94 -11.00
C ASP A 572 20.96 9.48 -10.81
N THR A 573 22.24 9.20 -10.53
CA THR A 573 22.76 7.84 -10.37
C THR A 573 22.17 7.14 -9.15
N VAL A 574 22.04 7.85 -8.02
CA VAL A 574 21.50 7.29 -6.78
C VAL A 574 20.01 7.05 -6.93
N MET A 575 19.27 7.99 -7.52
CA MET A 575 17.83 7.84 -7.75
C MET A 575 17.52 6.69 -8.72
N ALA A 576 18.26 6.56 -9.82
CA ALA A 576 18.09 5.45 -10.76
C ALA A 576 18.36 4.10 -10.09
N LYS A 577 19.40 4.02 -9.26
CA LYS A 577 19.71 2.81 -8.48
C LYS A 577 18.61 2.52 -7.44
N LEU A 578 18.16 3.54 -6.70
CA LEU A 578 17.09 3.42 -5.72
C LEU A 578 15.84 2.81 -6.34
N LEU A 579 15.32 3.38 -7.42
CA LEU A 579 14.08 2.89 -8.03
C LEU A 579 14.22 1.48 -8.60
N LYS A 580 15.38 1.14 -9.16
CA LYS A 580 15.65 -0.21 -9.66
C LYS A 580 15.73 -1.24 -8.53
N ASP A 581 16.45 -0.93 -7.46
CA ASP A 581 16.57 -1.81 -6.30
C ASP A 581 15.23 -1.96 -5.58
N TYR A 582 14.48 -0.87 -5.44
CA TYR A 582 13.15 -0.84 -4.86
C TYR A 582 12.18 -1.69 -5.69
N ALA A 583 12.15 -1.52 -7.02
CA ALA A 583 11.32 -2.38 -7.87
C ALA A 583 11.71 -3.86 -7.70
N THR A 584 13.00 -4.17 -7.66
CA THR A 584 13.51 -5.53 -7.48
C THR A 584 13.11 -6.11 -6.11
N SER A 585 13.17 -5.33 -5.02
CA SER A 585 12.84 -5.82 -3.67
C SER A 585 11.35 -6.01 -3.44
N HIS A 586 10.51 -5.28 -4.16
CA HIS A 586 9.05 -5.36 -4.06
C HIS A 586 8.40 -6.09 -5.25
N TRP A 587 9.19 -6.81 -6.06
CA TRP A 587 8.72 -7.48 -7.27
C TRP A 587 7.60 -8.49 -6.97
N TYR A 588 6.40 -8.27 -7.50
CA TYR A 588 5.14 -8.99 -7.21
C TYR A 588 4.62 -8.86 -5.77
N GLY A 589 5.27 -8.05 -4.94
CA GLY A 589 4.85 -7.71 -3.59
C GLY A 589 3.90 -6.52 -3.58
N VAL A 590 3.55 -6.06 -2.38
CA VAL A 590 2.77 -4.83 -2.18
C VAL A 590 3.63 -3.92 -1.32
N SER A 591 3.93 -2.75 -1.83
CA SER A 591 4.71 -1.72 -1.17
C SER A 591 3.83 -0.75 -0.39
N THR A 592 4.47 -0.02 0.51
CA THR A 592 3.87 0.99 1.36
C THR A 592 4.70 2.26 1.35
N THR A 593 4.09 3.38 1.73
CA THR A 593 4.80 4.67 1.83
C THR A 593 6.01 4.58 2.78
N ALA A 594 5.85 3.86 3.90
CA ALA A 594 6.93 3.64 4.86
C ALA A 594 8.10 2.85 4.25
N GLU A 595 7.83 1.80 3.47
CA GLU A 595 8.87 1.00 2.79
C GLU A 595 9.62 1.82 1.75
N PHE A 596 8.93 2.63 0.94
CA PHE A 596 9.60 3.52 -0.01
C PHE A 596 10.48 4.56 0.70
N LYS A 597 9.98 5.20 1.76
CA LYS A 597 10.77 6.17 2.54
C LYS A 597 12.00 5.53 3.17
N ALA A 598 11.87 4.30 3.68
CA ALA A 598 12.98 3.54 4.22
C ALA A 598 14.02 3.20 3.13
N ALA A 599 13.57 2.76 1.94
CA ALA A 599 14.44 2.49 0.81
C ALA A 599 15.19 3.75 0.34
N ALA A 600 14.47 4.88 0.23
CA ALA A 600 15.04 6.17 -0.14
C ALA A 600 16.07 6.65 0.88
N GLN A 601 15.77 6.53 2.19
CA GLN A 601 16.72 6.88 3.24
C GLN A 601 17.94 5.96 3.24
N ALA A 602 17.78 4.66 2.97
CA ALA A 602 18.89 3.72 2.88
C ALA A 602 19.83 4.00 1.68
N ALA A 603 19.34 4.69 0.64
CA ALA A 603 20.13 5.05 -0.53
C ALA A 603 21.06 6.26 -0.32
N THR A 604 20.94 6.98 0.81
CA THR A 604 21.72 8.22 1.05
C THR A 604 22.06 8.43 2.53
N THR A 605 23.14 9.15 2.82
CA THR A 605 23.44 9.65 4.17
C THR A 605 22.75 10.98 4.49
N THR A 606 22.09 11.59 3.51
CA THR A 606 21.31 12.82 3.71
C THR A 606 20.04 12.46 4.48
N ASP A 607 19.76 13.15 5.57
CA ASP A 607 18.50 12.99 6.31
C ASP A 607 17.33 13.51 5.47
N LEU A 608 16.41 12.62 5.11
CA LEU A 608 15.24 12.93 4.29
C LEU A 608 14.02 13.35 5.13
N THR A 609 14.12 13.45 6.46
CA THR A 609 13.00 13.78 7.35
C THR A 609 12.33 15.10 6.94
N SER A 610 13.11 16.16 6.73
CA SER A 610 12.56 17.45 6.30
C SER A 610 11.98 17.40 4.90
N PHE A 611 12.55 16.59 4.00
CA PHE A 611 12.04 16.40 2.64
C PHE A 611 10.61 15.84 2.68
N TRP A 612 10.38 14.76 3.44
CA TRP A 612 9.05 14.15 3.56
C TRP A 612 8.02 15.13 4.16
N THR A 613 8.41 15.90 5.18
CA THR A 613 7.56 16.93 5.77
C THR A 613 7.22 18.04 4.77
N THR A 614 8.20 18.54 4.00
CA THR A 614 7.99 19.59 3.00
C THR A 614 7.01 19.15 1.91
N HIS A 615 7.12 17.90 1.45
CA HIS A 615 6.24 17.36 0.41
C HIS A 615 4.94 16.75 0.94
N ARG A 616 4.71 16.78 2.27
CA ARG A 616 3.54 16.20 2.93
C ARG A 616 3.34 14.72 2.58
N ILE A 617 4.44 13.97 2.61
CA ILE A 617 4.46 12.51 2.43
C ILE A 617 4.55 11.90 3.83
N GLU A 618 3.39 11.56 4.37
CA GLU A 618 3.24 10.96 5.71
C GLU A 618 3.04 9.45 5.62
N GLY A 619 3.45 8.73 6.67
CA GLY A 619 3.50 7.26 6.69
C GLY A 619 4.88 6.75 7.03
#